data_AF-A0A534HGG3-F1
#
_entry.id   AF-A0A534HGG3-F1
#
_cell.length_a   1.000
_cell.length_b   1.000
_cell.length_c   1.000
_cell.angle_alpha   90.00
_cell.angle_beta   90.00
_cell.angle_gamma   90.00
#
_symmetry.space_group_name_H-M   'P 1'
#
loop_
_entity.id
_entity.type
_entity.pdbx_description
1 polymer ?
#
loop_
_entity_poly.entity_id
_entity_poly.type
_entity_poly.pdbx_seq_one_letter_code
_entity_poly.pdbx_strand_id
1 'polypeptide(L)'
;MGCLAAAGASAAGERLTENPYAPAYGHAYRHGAVPTREAAQRMRAWEAVRHVLGLPAFLGLPGLNTLSYGGGIDGIGVTSGTPRVYLVFYGSQWTSGGDPNGAATYLQNLFNGIGTGGEMWSGTMTQYCDGPTVPAGATTCNPSSTPHVGYPSSGALAGVWFDTAAPSPSRATAAQLAQEAVNAAAHFGNTTPGANRYAQYVVVSPTGTHPDGFNTPTSAFCAWHDYTSSSYGDIAYTNMPYVTDLGTSCGENFVNPGSAGLLDGFSIVNGHEYAETVTDQNPPGGWTSLLGQENGDECAWISSGQGAAANVSMGNGAYAMQSTWSNDTNECDISHAIL
;
A
#
# COMPACT_ATOMS: atom_id res chain seq x y z
N MET A 1 -13.26 -15.85 26.62
CA MET A 1 -14.43 -14.95 26.57
C MET A 1 -14.09 -13.91 25.53
N GLY A 2 -14.83 -13.90 24.42
CA GLY A 2 -14.49 -13.12 23.23
C GLY A 2 -14.81 -11.65 23.40
N CYS A 3 -13.89 -10.80 22.94
CA CYS A 3 -14.17 -9.41 22.60
C CYS A 3 -14.27 -9.35 21.08
N LEU A 4 -15.49 -9.19 20.58
CA LEU A 4 -15.73 -8.60 19.26
C LEU A 4 -15.19 -7.17 19.33
N ALA A 5 -14.10 -6.90 18.61
CA ALA A 5 -13.66 -5.54 18.38
C ALA A 5 -14.73 -4.84 17.53
N ALA A 6 -15.34 -3.80 18.07
CA ALA A 6 -16.16 -2.89 17.30
C ALA A 6 -15.20 -2.03 16.46
N ALA A 7 -15.12 -2.32 15.16
CA ALA A 7 -14.49 -1.43 14.21
C ALA A 7 -15.27 -0.10 14.23
N GLY A 8 -14.63 0.97 14.73
CA GLY A 8 -15.12 2.32 14.52
C GLY A 8 -14.91 2.65 13.04
N ALA A 9 -15.95 2.50 12.22
CA ALA A 9 -15.91 3.02 10.87
C ALA A 9 -15.72 4.53 10.94
N SER A 10 -14.55 5.02 10.55
CA SER A 10 -14.37 6.46 10.33
C SER A 10 -15.21 6.86 9.11
N ALA A 11 -15.65 8.11 9.05
CA ALA A 11 -16.40 8.63 7.91
C ALA A 11 -15.60 8.57 6.57
N ALA A 12 -14.29 8.32 6.63
CA ALA A 12 -13.44 8.13 5.45
C ALA A 12 -13.57 6.70 4.89
N GLY A 13 -13.54 5.67 5.76
CA GLY A 13 -13.75 4.27 5.34
C GLY A 13 -15.15 4.01 4.77
N GLU A 14 -16.18 4.72 5.25
CA GLU A 14 -17.53 4.63 4.67
C GLU A 14 -17.57 5.13 3.21
N ARG A 15 -16.75 6.11 2.82
CA ARG A 15 -16.78 6.73 1.47
C ARG A 15 -16.10 5.90 0.40
N LEU A 16 -15.04 5.16 0.73
CA LEU A 16 -14.42 4.18 -0.17
C LEU A 16 -15.40 3.07 -0.61
N THR A 17 -16.43 2.81 0.20
CA THR A 17 -17.46 1.80 -0.09
C THR A 17 -18.65 2.33 -0.90
N GLU A 18 -18.66 3.60 -1.35
CA GLU A 18 -19.75 4.14 -2.16
C GLU A 18 -19.67 3.77 -3.64
N ASN A 19 -18.46 3.68 -4.18
CA ASN A 19 -18.23 3.39 -5.59
C ASN A 19 -18.37 1.88 -5.82
N PRO A 20 -19.38 1.38 -6.55
CA PRO A 20 -19.62 -0.05 -6.73
C PRO A 20 -18.54 -0.77 -7.54
N TYR A 21 -17.60 -0.02 -8.14
CA TYR A 21 -16.44 -0.55 -8.83
C TYR A 21 -15.16 -0.53 -7.99
N ALA A 22 -15.16 0.14 -6.84
CA ALA A 22 -14.02 0.16 -5.93
C ALA A 22 -13.81 -1.22 -5.30
N PRO A 23 -12.56 -1.69 -5.14
CA PRO A 23 -12.32 -3.01 -4.56
C PRO A 23 -12.76 -3.15 -3.09
N ALA A 24 -12.87 -2.03 -2.38
CA ALA A 24 -13.40 -1.94 -1.04
C ALA A 24 -14.94 -2.03 -0.97
N TYR A 25 -15.67 -1.99 -2.10
CA TYR A 25 -17.13 -2.09 -2.11
C TYR A 25 -17.60 -3.45 -1.56
N GLY A 26 -18.25 -3.44 -0.39
CA GLY A 26 -18.63 -4.66 0.33
C GLY A 26 -17.47 -5.35 1.09
N HIS A 27 -16.29 -4.73 1.09
CA HIS A 27 -15.05 -5.22 1.68
C HIS A 27 -14.29 -4.07 2.37
N ALA A 28 -14.92 -3.40 3.34
CA ALA A 28 -14.41 -2.17 3.96
C ALA A 28 -13.02 -2.28 4.61
N TYR A 29 -12.53 -3.50 4.90
CA TYR A 29 -11.17 -3.74 5.42
C TYR A 29 -10.08 -3.64 4.35
N ARG A 30 -10.43 -3.60 3.05
CA ARG A 30 -9.46 -3.41 1.96
C ARG A 30 -9.16 -1.93 1.81
N HIS A 31 -8.52 -1.35 2.82
CA HIS A 31 -8.00 0.01 2.77
C HIS A 31 -6.86 0.08 1.74
N GLY A 32 -6.71 1.21 1.05
CA GLY A 32 -5.66 1.41 0.04
C GLY A 32 -5.63 0.40 -1.10
N ALA A 33 -6.77 -0.22 -1.44
CA ALA A 33 -6.76 -1.36 -2.33
C ALA A 33 -6.46 -0.96 -3.77
N VAL A 34 -5.26 -1.28 -4.27
CA VAL A 34 -4.88 -1.05 -5.67
C VAL A 34 -5.90 -1.72 -6.60
N PRO A 35 -6.76 -0.97 -7.32
CA PRO A 35 -7.71 -1.57 -8.24
C PRO A 35 -6.99 -2.17 -9.45
N THR A 36 -7.58 -3.16 -10.14
CA THR A 36 -7.11 -3.46 -11.51
C THR A 36 -7.28 -2.23 -12.39
N ARG A 37 -6.52 -2.13 -13.48
CA ARG A 37 -6.61 -0.99 -14.41
C ARG A 37 -8.01 -0.79 -14.96
N GLU A 38 -8.73 -1.86 -15.26
CA GLU A 38 -10.11 -1.82 -15.75
C GLU A 38 -11.06 -1.33 -14.67
N ALA A 39 -10.89 -1.76 -13.42
CA ALA A 39 -11.66 -1.26 -12.28
C ALA A 39 -11.38 0.23 -12.05
N ALA A 40 -10.12 0.66 -12.09
CA ALA A 40 -9.72 2.06 -11.96
C ALA A 40 -10.37 2.95 -13.05
N GLN A 41 -10.44 2.46 -14.29
CA GLN A 41 -11.14 3.16 -15.38
C GLN A 41 -12.64 3.31 -15.09
N ARG A 42 -13.29 2.26 -14.58
CA ARG A 42 -14.72 2.30 -14.22
C ARG A 42 -14.98 3.20 -13.02
N MET A 43 -14.09 3.19 -12.02
CA MET A 43 -14.16 4.08 -10.86
C MET A 43 -14.13 5.55 -11.30
N ARG A 44 -13.14 5.93 -12.12
CA ARG A 44 -13.03 7.28 -12.68
C ARG A 44 -14.24 7.67 -13.54
N ALA A 45 -14.76 6.74 -14.35
CA ALA A 45 -15.96 6.99 -15.14
C ALA A 45 -17.21 7.20 -14.26
N TRP A 46 -17.36 6.44 -13.19
CA TRP A 46 -18.47 6.59 -12.24
C TRP A 46 -18.43 7.94 -11.52
N GLU A 47 -17.24 8.36 -11.07
CA GLU A 47 -17.04 9.67 -10.43
C GLU A 47 -17.33 10.83 -11.39
N ALA A 48 -16.87 10.73 -12.65
CA ALA A 48 -17.15 11.73 -13.68
C ALA A 48 -18.67 11.87 -13.95
N VAL A 49 -19.43 10.77 -13.96
CA VAL A 49 -20.89 10.80 -14.14
C VAL A 49 -21.59 11.43 -12.93
N ARG A 50 -21.18 11.10 -11.70
CA ARG A 50 -21.70 11.77 -10.49
C ARG A 50 -21.46 13.27 -10.54
N HIS A 51 -20.35 13.71 -11.15
CA HIS A 51 -20.07 15.13 -11.38
C HIS A 51 -21.04 15.82 -12.34
N VAL A 52 -21.40 15.18 -13.44
CA VAL A 52 -22.36 15.75 -14.40
C VAL A 52 -23.79 15.82 -13.84
N LEU A 53 -24.16 14.92 -12.92
CA LEU A 53 -25.53 14.81 -12.40
C LEU A 53 -25.87 15.74 -11.22
N GLY A 54 -24.96 16.59 -10.76
CA GLY A 54 -25.23 17.56 -9.68
C GLY A 54 -25.56 16.94 -8.32
N LEU A 55 -25.41 15.61 -8.19
CA LEU A 55 -25.16 14.96 -6.90
C LEU A 55 -23.85 15.56 -6.35
N PRO A 56 -23.64 15.65 -5.02
CA PRO A 56 -22.41 16.24 -4.48
C PRO A 56 -21.21 15.59 -5.16
N ALA A 57 -20.62 16.37 -6.05
CA ALA A 57 -19.60 15.94 -6.95
C ALA A 57 -18.32 16.55 -6.46
N PHE A 58 -17.54 15.71 -5.81
CA PHE A 58 -16.29 16.08 -5.17
C PHE A 58 -15.14 16.20 -6.20
N LEU A 59 -15.38 16.75 -7.39
CA LEU A 59 -14.33 16.93 -8.40
C LEU A 59 -14.46 18.32 -9.03
N GLY A 60 -13.75 19.30 -8.48
CA GLY A 60 -13.73 20.66 -9.01
C GLY A 60 -13.51 21.76 -7.97
N LEU A 61 -13.59 21.43 -6.67
CA LEU A 61 -13.03 22.29 -5.64
C LEU A 61 -11.54 21.96 -5.49
N PRO A 62 -10.63 22.95 -5.52
CA PRO A 62 -9.25 22.71 -5.10
C PRO A 62 -9.27 22.14 -3.67
N GLY A 63 -8.53 21.06 -3.44
CA GLY A 63 -8.34 20.47 -2.11
C GLY A 63 -9.09 19.19 -1.77
N LEU A 64 -9.73 18.51 -2.73
CA LEU A 64 -10.44 17.24 -2.46
C LEU A 64 -9.52 16.02 -2.42
N ASN A 65 -8.44 16.08 -3.19
CA ASN A 65 -7.35 15.10 -3.21
C ASN A 65 -6.28 15.43 -2.15
N THR A 66 -6.30 16.64 -1.57
CA THR A 66 -5.40 16.99 -0.46
C THR A 66 -5.68 16.05 0.69
N LEU A 67 -4.64 15.34 1.14
CA LEU A 67 -4.77 14.40 2.24
C LEU A 67 -4.84 15.15 3.56
N SER A 68 -5.57 14.60 4.50
CA SER A 68 -5.70 15.12 5.85
C SER A 68 -5.43 14.01 6.85
N TYR A 69 -4.75 14.37 7.95
CA TYR A 69 -4.41 13.42 9.01
C TYR A 69 -5.66 12.94 9.77
N GLY A 70 -5.83 11.63 9.91
CA GLY A 70 -6.96 10.97 10.57
C GLY A 70 -6.91 11.01 12.10
N GLY A 71 -5.77 11.42 12.68
CA GLY A 71 -5.57 11.48 14.13
C GLY A 71 -4.92 10.23 14.74
N GLY A 72 -4.62 9.22 13.92
CA GLY A 72 -4.04 7.95 14.30
C GLY A 72 -5.03 7.00 14.96
N ILE A 73 -4.73 5.71 14.86
CA ILE A 73 -5.41 4.64 15.63
C ILE A 73 -4.40 4.11 16.63
N ASP A 74 -4.78 4.05 17.91
CA ASP A 74 -3.89 3.67 19.01
C ASP A 74 -2.57 4.47 19.06
N GLY A 75 -2.62 5.72 18.58
CA GLY A 75 -1.46 6.62 18.49
C GLY A 75 -0.54 6.36 17.29
N ILE A 76 -0.97 5.53 16.34
CA ILE A 76 -0.25 5.18 15.11
C ILE A 76 -0.98 5.82 13.93
N GLY A 77 -0.31 6.74 13.25
CA GLY A 77 -0.81 7.33 12.01
C GLY A 77 0.09 6.99 10.83
N VAL A 78 1.34 7.44 10.90
CA VAL A 78 2.34 7.19 9.86
C VAL A 78 3.49 6.36 10.41
N THR A 79 4.32 5.77 9.56
CA THR A 79 5.60 5.19 9.96
C THR A 79 6.60 6.32 10.24
N SER A 80 6.44 7.05 11.35
CA SER A 80 7.22 8.26 11.70
C SER A 80 8.65 8.01 12.19
N GLY A 81 9.27 6.96 11.65
CA GLY A 81 10.65 6.55 11.81
C GLY A 81 11.10 5.83 10.54
N THR A 82 12.29 5.24 10.53
CA THR A 82 12.77 4.49 9.36
C THR A 82 11.87 3.27 9.09
N PRO A 83 11.21 3.19 7.92
CA PRO A 83 10.37 2.05 7.56
C PRO A 83 11.17 0.75 7.49
N ARG A 84 10.58 -0.34 7.99
CA ARG A 84 11.13 -1.69 7.92
C ARG A 84 10.13 -2.64 7.27
N VAL A 85 10.51 -3.20 6.14
CA VAL A 85 9.69 -4.13 5.36
C VAL A 85 10.17 -5.55 5.60
N TYR A 86 9.25 -6.42 6.01
CA TYR A 86 9.47 -7.85 6.11
C TYR A 86 8.70 -8.55 5.00
N LEU A 87 9.43 -9.24 4.11
CA LEU A 87 8.82 -10.05 3.04
C LEU A 87 8.51 -11.45 3.58
N VAL A 88 7.24 -11.85 3.47
CA VAL A 88 6.74 -13.15 3.93
C VAL A 88 6.22 -13.93 2.73
N PHE A 89 7.03 -14.82 2.19
CA PHE A 89 6.65 -15.68 1.07
C PHE A 89 5.85 -16.86 1.62
N TYR A 90 4.53 -16.71 1.65
CA TYR A 90 3.61 -17.60 2.35
C TYR A 90 3.33 -18.86 1.53
N GLY A 91 3.76 -20.02 2.01
CA GLY A 91 3.39 -21.33 1.49
C GLY A 91 4.56 -22.17 0.97
N SER A 92 4.44 -23.50 1.12
CA SER A 92 5.39 -24.47 0.58
C SER A 92 5.55 -24.41 -0.94
N GLN A 93 4.56 -23.84 -1.67
CA GLN A 93 4.63 -23.64 -3.12
C GLN A 93 5.84 -22.82 -3.56
N TRP A 94 6.38 -21.94 -2.72
CA TRP A 94 7.59 -21.17 -3.02
C TRP A 94 8.84 -22.05 -3.21
N THR A 95 8.79 -23.33 -2.80
CA THR A 95 9.86 -24.32 -3.07
C THR A 95 9.60 -25.19 -4.30
N SER A 96 8.39 -25.13 -4.87
CA SER A 96 7.90 -26.07 -5.88
C SER A 96 7.28 -25.38 -7.09
N GLY A 97 7.87 -24.28 -7.55
CA GLY A 97 7.44 -23.55 -8.75
C GLY A 97 6.38 -22.47 -8.52
N GLY A 98 6.13 -22.08 -7.28
CA GLY A 98 5.22 -20.98 -6.92
C GLY A 98 5.69 -19.57 -7.33
N ASP A 99 6.90 -19.48 -7.90
CA ASP A 99 7.49 -18.23 -8.41
C ASP A 99 8.04 -18.39 -9.85
N PRO A 100 7.18 -18.60 -10.86
CA PRO A 100 7.62 -18.82 -12.24
C PRO A 100 8.37 -17.62 -12.86
N ASN A 101 8.08 -16.40 -12.39
CA ASN A 101 8.62 -15.16 -12.96
C ASN A 101 9.75 -14.52 -12.13
N GLY A 102 10.14 -15.11 -10.99
CA GLY A 102 11.22 -14.58 -10.14
C GLY A 102 10.84 -13.37 -9.29
N ALA A 103 9.55 -13.24 -8.95
CA ALA A 103 8.99 -12.17 -8.13
C ALA A 103 9.64 -12.08 -6.75
N ALA A 104 10.04 -13.22 -6.14
CA ALA A 104 10.65 -13.20 -4.82
C ALA A 104 12.00 -12.47 -4.81
N THR A 105 12.82 -12.72 -5.83
CA THR A 105 14.11 -12.02 -5.98
C THR A 105 13.89 -10.56 -6.34
N TYR A 106 12.91 -10.29 -7.20
CA TYR A 106 12.57 -8.93 -7.63
C TYR A 106 12.12 -8.03 -6.46
N LEU A 107 11.20 -8.50 -5.61
CA LEU A 107 10.72 -7.77 -4.44
C LEU A 107 11.82 -7.55 -3.39
N GLN A 108 12.67 -8.55 -3.16
CA GLN A 108 13.83 -8.37 -2.28
C GLN A 108 14.77 -7.28 -2.80
N ASN A 109 15.04 -7.24 -4.10
CA ASN A 109 15.88 -6.21 -4.70
C ASN A 109 15.21 -4.83 -4.66
N LEU A 110 13.90 -4.74 -4.92
CA LEU A 110 13.13 -3.50 -4.79
C LEU A 110 13.29 -2.90 -3.39
N PHE A 111 13.01 -3.66 -2.33
CA PHE A 111 13.07 -3.14 -0.96
C PHE A 111 14.49 -2.94 -0.43
N ASN A 112 15.49 -3.66 -0.95
CA ASN A 112 16.89 -3.28 -0.72
C ASN A 112 17.26 -1.97 -1.44
N GLY A 113 16.59 -1.64 -2.54
CA GLY A 113 16.85 -0.47 -3.37
C GLY A 113 16.17 0.80 -2.87
N ILE A 114 14.94 0.71 -2.35
CA ILE A 114 14.18 1.86 -1.85
C ILE A 114 15.00 2.63 -0.80
N GLY A 115 15.11 3.95 -0.97
CA GLY A 115 15.93 4.84 -0.13
C GLY A 115 17.44 4.80 -0.40
N THR A 116 17.89 4.09 -1.44
CA THR A 116 19.31 4.03 -1.83
C THR A 116 19.57 4.77 -3.15
N GLY A 117 20.82 5.14 -3.41
CA GLY A 117 21.19 5.83 -4.65
C GLY A 117 20.71 7.29 -4.71
N GLY A 118 20.18 7.84 -3.61
CA GLY A 118 19.64 9.19 -3.56
C GLY A 118 18.33 9.35 -4.33
N GLU A 119 17.57 8.26 -4.48
CA GLU A 119 16.25 8.29 -5.10
C GLU A 119 15.31 9.23 -4.33
N MET A 120 14.48 9.96 -5.07
CA MET A 120 13.60 11.00 -4.55
C MET A 120 12.12 10.59 -4.53
N TRP A 121 11.81 9.36 -4.94
CA TRP A 121 10.46 8.82 -4.87
C TRP A 121 10.03 8.65 -3.40
N SER A 122 10.90 8.11 -2.54
CA SER A 122 10.60 8.03 -1.10
C SER A 122 10.52 9.40 -0.42
N GLY A 123 11.12 10.43 -1.03
CA GLY A 123 11.01 11.81 -0.56
C GLY A 123 9.57 12.31 -0.55
N THR A 124 8.69 11.77 -1.40
CA THR A 124 7.27 12.19 -1.42
C THR A 124 6.60 11.84 -0.09
N MET A 125 6.91 10.67 0.49
CA MET A 125 6.29 10.27 1.75
C MET A 125 6.83 11.03 2.97
N THR A 126 8.05 11.60 2.89
CA THR A 126 8.67 12.31 4.03
C THR A 126 7.97 13.60 4.47
N GLN A 127 6.98 14.07 3.71
CA GLN A 127 6.15 15.22 4.08
C GLN A 127 5.05 14.88 5.10
N TYR A 128 4.70 13.60 5.22
CA TYR A 128 3.63 13.16 6.09
C TYR A 128 4.14 12.87 7.49
N CYS A 129 3.35 13.26 8.49
CA CYS A 129 3.74 13.23 9.89
C CYS A 129 2.63 12.70 10.79
N ASP A 130 3.00 12.30 12.00
CA ASP A 130 2.05 12.03 13.06
C ASP A 130 2.57 12.52 14.42
N GLY A 131 1.85 12.15 15.48
CA GLY A 131 2.25 12.41 16.86
C GLY A 131 1.40 13.46 17.58
N PRO A 132 1.71 13.73 18.85
CA PRO A 132 0.79 14.43 19.76
C PRO A 132 0.53 15.90 19.40
N THR A 133 1.34 16.48 18.52
CA THR A 133 1.20 17.88 18.06
C THR A 133 0.55 18.00 16.69
N VAL A 134 0.21 16.89 16.03
CA VAL A 134 -0.46 16.88 14.72
C VAL A 134 -1.96 16.65 14.96
N PRO A 135 -2.81 17.68 14.82
CA PRO A 135 -4.24 17.50 15.04
C PRO A 135 -4.88 16.71 13.91
N ALA A 136 -5.93 15.94 14.21
CA ALA A 136 -6.79 15.37 13.18
C ALA A 136 -7.34 16.48 12.26
N GLY A 137 -7.37 16.23 10.96
CA GLY A 137 -7.70 17.19 9.91
C GLY A 137 -6.54 18.08 9.47
N ALA A 138 -5.32 17.92 10.03
CA ALA A 138 -4.15 18.63 9.53
C ALA A 138 -3.89 18.25 8.06
N THR A 139 -3.59 19.24 7.22
CA THR A 139 -3.24 19.05 5.80
C THR A 139 -1.76 19.37 5.51
N THR A 140 -1.04 19.83 6.53
CA THR A 140 0.38 20.17 6.46
C THR A 140 1.07 19.76 7.76
N CYS A 141 2.37 19.53 7.68
CA CYS A 141 3.22 19.15 8.80
C CYS A 141 4.25 20.24 9.12
N ASN A 142 4.66 20.35 10.38
CA ASN A 142 5.75 21.25 10.75
C ASN A 142 7.09 20.48 10.76
N PRO A 143 7.96 20.65 9.75
CA PRO A 143 9.20 19.88 9.63
C PRO A 143 10.17 20.05 10.81
N SER A 144 10.04 21.12 11.60
CA SER A 144 10.93 21.36 12.75
C SER A 144 10.45 20.74 14.06
N SER A 145 9.20 20.24 14.13
CA SER A 145 8.62 19.84 15.42
C SER A 145 7.71 18.62 15.39
N THR A 146 7.42 18.04 14.23
CA THR A 146 6.59 16.84 14.11
C THR A 146 7.44 15.65 13.66
N PRO A 147 7.24 14.44 14.22
CA PRO A 147 7.79 13.21 13.67
C PRO A 147 7.23 12.93 12.26
N HIS A 148 8.12 12.83 11.27
CA HIS A 148 7.78 12.56 9.86
C HIS A 148 8.09 11.12 9.48
N VAL A 149 7.50 10.65 8.38
CA VAL A 149 7.91 9.40 7.74
C VAL A 149 9.41 9.43 7.48
N GLY A 150 10.13 8.41 7.97
CA GLY A 150 11.57 8.35 7.80
C GLY A 150 11.98 7.97 6.39
N TYR A 151 13.01 8.63 5.85
CA TYR A 151 13.67 8.17 4.62
C TYR A 151 14.51 6.91 4.90
N PRO A 152 14.31 5.78 4.18
CA PRO A 152 15.03 4.53 4.44
C PRO A 152 16.41 4.51 3.78
N SER A 153 17.33 5.38 4.23
CA SER A 153 18.64 5.65 3.59
C SER A 153 19.59 4.45 3.40
N SER A 154 19.22 3.26 3.88
CA SER A 154 20.02 2.04 3.80
C SER A 154 19.25 0.86 3.20
N GLY A 155 18.13 1.12 2.52
CA GLY A 155 17.17 0.10 2.13
C GLY A 155 16.04 0.01 3.15
N ALA A 156 14.84 -0.33 2.68
CA ALA A 156 13.67 -0.59 3.54
C ALA A 156 13.58 -2.06 3.98
N LEU A 157 14.24 -3.00 3.29
CA LEU A 157 14.16 -4.43 3.59
C LEU A 157 14.83 -4.75 4.95
N ALA A 158 14.04 -5.29 5.89
CA ALA A 158 14.49 -5.66 7.23
C ALA A 158 14.57 -7.19 7.44
N GLY A 159 13.83 -7.97 6.63
CA GLY A 159 13.87 -9.43 6.73
C GLY A 159 13.10 -10.12 5.62
N VAL A 160 13.46 -11.38 5.39
CA VAL A 160 12.82 -12.25 4.41
C VAL A 160 12.56 -13.60 5.05
N TRP A 161 11.33 -14.09 4.95
CA TRP A 161 10.95 -15.41 5.41
C TRP A 161 10.15 -16.13 4.33
N PHE A 162 10.64 -17.31 3.95
CA PHE A 162 9.88 -18.27 3.17
C PHE A 162 9.18 -19.21 4.14
N ASP A 163 7.92 -18.91 4.48
CA ASP A 163 7.12 -19.81 5.32
C ASP A 163 6.66 -21.01 4.50
N THR A 164 7.49 -22.04 4.50
CA THR A 164 7.32 -23.25 3.68
C THR A 164 6.86 -24.44 4.50
N ALA A 165 6.50 -24.22 5.78
CA ALA A 165 6.09 -25.27 6.70
C ALA A 165 4.74 -25.91 6.31
N ALA A 166 3.87 -25.16 5.64
CA ALA A 166 2.59 -25.60 5.13
C ALA A 166 2.29 -24.96 3.76
N PRO A 167 1.40 -25.53 2.93
CA PRO A 167 0.94 -24.85 1.73
C PRO A 167 0.14 -23.61 2.09
N SER A 168 0.34 -22.52 1.33
CA SER A 168 -0.54 -21.36 1.43
C SER A 168 -1.93 -21.76 0.94
N PRO A 169 -3.01 -21.33 1.62
CA PRO A 169 -4.37 -21.62 1.18
C PRO A 169 -4.61 -21.12 -0.25
N SER A 170 -5.22 -21.94 -1.10
CA SER A 170 -5.54 -21.56 -2.48
C SER A 170 -6.48 -20.34 -2.56
N ARG A 171 -7.23 -20.07 -1.49
CA ARG A 171 -8.12 -18.93 -1.30
C ARG A 171 -8.00 -18.44 0.14
N ALA A 172 -6.83 -17.91 0.52
CA ALA A 172 -6.62 -17.37 1.85
C ALA A 172 -7.67 -16.29 2.15
N THR A 173 -8.25 -16.27 3.34
CA THR A 173 -9.12 -15.16 3.77
C THR A 173 -8.26 -14.00 4.29
N ALA A 174 -8.82 -12.78 4.35
CA ALA A 174 -8.18 -11.66 5.03
C ALA A 174 -7.69 -12.02 6.44
N ALA A 175 -8.47 -12.76 7.22
CA ALA A 175 -8.08 -13.22 8.56
C ALA A 175 -6.88 -14.18 8.55
N GLN A 176 -6.73 -15.03 7.52
CA GLN A 176 -5.56 -15.91 7.39
C GLN A 176 -4.30 -15.13 7.01
N LEU A 177 -4.44 -14.08 6.19
CA LEU A 177 -3.33 -13.19 5.82
C LEU A 177 -2.87 -12.37 7.03
N ALA A 178 -3.80 -11.79 7.78
CA ALA A 178 -3.52 -11.08 9.04
C ALA A 178 -2.82 -12.00 10.05
N GLN A 179 -3.30 -13.23 10.21
CA GLN A 179 -2.66 -14.20 11.10
C GLN A 179 -1.25 -14.57 10.65
N GLU A 180 -1.01 -14.64 9.34
CA GLU A 180 0.32 -14.90 8.81
C GLU A 180 1.29 -13.73 9.06
N ALA A 181 0.82 -12.49 8.99
CA ALA A 181 1.61 -11.34 9.41
C ALA A 181 1.99 -11.40 10.91
N VAL A 182 1.07 -11.84 11.79
CA VAL A 182 1.36 -12.06 13.21
C VAL A 182 2.39 -13.18 13.41
N ASN A 183 2.30 -14.27 12.62
CA ASN A 183 3.28 -15.35 12.64
C ASN A 183 4.67 -14.84 12.22
N ALA A 184 4.72 -14.02 11.18
CA ALA A 184 5.96 -13.40 10.71
C ALA A 184 6.56 -12.47 11.77
N ALA A 185 5.74 -11.65 12.45
CA ALA A 185 6.19 -10.83 13.56
C ALA A 185 6.86 -11.67 14.66
N ALA A 186 6.28 -12.82 15.02
CA ALA A 186 6.90 -13.78 15.93
C ALA A 186 8.20 -14.37 15.36
N HIS A 187 8.21 -14.77 14.09
CA HIS A 187 9.37 -15.35 13.41
C HIS A 187 10.59 -14.42 13.46
N PHE A 188 10.39 -13.14 13.17
CA PHE A 188 11.44 -12.12 13.18
C PHE A 188 11.75 -11.58 14.60
N GLY A 189 11.08 -12.08 15.63
CA GLY A 189 11.29 -11.65 17.02
C GLY A 189 10.66 -10.30 17.37
N ASN A 190 9.83 -9.73 16.50
CA ASN A 190 9.10 -8.48 16.71
C ASN A 190 7.87 -8.71 17.62
N THR A 191 8.15 -9.10 18.86
CA THR A 191 7.15 -9.57 19.84
C THR A 191 6.66 -8.49 20.81
N THR A 192 6.85 -7.22 20.46
CA THR A 192 6.41 -6.07 21.28
C THR A 192 5.81 -4.97 20.39
N PRO A 193 4.88 -4.13 20.92
CA PRO A 193 4.32 -3.03 20.14
C PRO A 193 5.39 -2.09 19.56
N GLY A 194 6.42 -1.76 20.34
CA GLY A 194 7.53 -0.93 19.88
C GLY A 194 8.33 -1.56 18.73
N ALA A 195 8.44 -2.89 18.69
CA ALA A 195 9.10 -3.59 17.59
C ALA A 195 8.28 -3.57 16.29
N ASN A 196 6.96 -3.36 16.36
CA ASN A 196 6.07 -3.29 15.19
C ASN A 196 5.70 -1.86 14.77
N ARG A 197 6.02 -0.85 15.60
CA ARG A 197 5.65 0.56 15.35
C ARG A 197 6.11 1.10 13.99
N TYR A 198 7.24 0.64 13.45
CA TYR A 198 7.75 1.05 12.14
C TYR A 198 7.97 -0.13 11.20
N ALA A 199 7.23 -1.22 11.40
CA ALA A 199 7.33 -2.43 10.61
C ALA A 199 6.06 -2.64 9.78
N GLN A 200 6.24 -3.14 8.57
CA GLN A 200 5.15 -3.69 7.76
C GLN A 200 5.53 -5.09 7.26
N TYR A 201 4.54 -5.97 7.18
CA TYR A 201 4.70 -7.36 6.75
C TYR A 201 4.00 -7.57 5.42
N VAL A 202 4.76 -7.74 4.35
CA VAL A 202 4.21 -8.00 3.03
C VAL A 202 4.02 -9.50 2.88
N VAL A 203 2.77 -9.96 2.97
CA VAL A 203 2.40 -11.37 2.83
C VAL A 203 2.22 -11.67 1.34
N VAL A 204 3.25 -12.28 0.74
CA VAL A 204 3.32 -12.60 -0.69
C VAL A 204 2.78 -14.00 -0.93
N SER A 205 1.68 -14.10 -1.66
CA SER A 205 1.08 -15.38 -2.05
C SER A 205 1.68 -15.91 -3.37
N PRO A 206 1.85 -17.24 -3.53
CA PRO A 206 2.45 -17.84 -4.72
C PRO A 206 1.49 -17.83 -5.91
N THR A 207 2.00 -17.99 -7.13
CA THR A 207 1.17 -18.09 -8.35
C THR A 207 0.08 -19.16 -8.24
N GLY A 208 -1.04 -18.92 -8.90
CA GLY A 208 -2.19 -19.83 -8.95
C GLY A 208 -3.05 -19.83 -7.68
N THR A 209 -2.76 -18.95 -6.72
CA THR A 209 -3.60 -18.73 -5.53
C THR A 209 -4.45 -17.48 -5.68
N HIS A 210 -5.49 -17.38 -4.86
CA HIS A 210 -6.49 -16.31 -4.89
C HIS A 210 -6.67 -15.71 -3.48
N PRO A 211 -5.62 -15.15 -2.87
CA PRO A 211 -5.71 -14.56 -1.54
C PRO A 211 -6.75 -13.44 -1.55
N ASP A 212 -7.67 -13.53 -0.61
CA ASP A 212 -8.85 -12.70 -0.46
C ASP A 212 -9.67 -12.52 -1.75
N GLY A 213 -9.70 -13.55 -2.59
CA GLY A 213 -10.45 -13.53 -3.85
C GLY A 213 -9.76 -12.82 -5.01
N PHE A 214 -8.47 -12.48 -4.90
CA PHE A 214 -7.65 -12.00 -6.03
C PHE A 214 -7.82 -12.89 -7.27
N ASN A 215 -7.84 -12.29 -8.46
CA ASN A 215 -8.01 -13.00 -9.74
C ASN A 215 -9.27 -13.89 -9.77
N THR A 216 -10.39 -13.35 -9.31
CA THR A 216 -11.71 -13.99 -9.41
C THR A 216 -12.73 -13.03 -10.02
N PRO A 217 -13.83 -13.52 -10.64
CA PRO A 217 -14.81 -12.64 -11.29
C PRO A 217 -15.47 -11.60 -10.37
N THR A 218 -15.40 -11.79 -9.05
CA THR A 218 -16.03 -10.95 -8.03
C THR A 218 -15.06 -10.00 -7.33
N SER A 219 -13.79 -9.97 -7.72
CA SER A 219 -12.79 -9.13 -7.09
C SER A 219 -11.87 -8.49 -8.12
N ALA A 220 -11.68 -7.17 -8.00
CA ALA A 220 -10.92 -6.38 -8.97
C ALA A 220 -9.84 -5.52 -8.30
N PHE A 221 -9.02 -6.14 -7.44
CA PHE A 221 -7.81 -5.54 -6.86
C PHE A 221 -6.54 -6.27 -7.31
N CYS A 222 -5.41 -5.62 -7.11
CA CYS A 222 -4.06 -6.14 -7.31
C CYS A 222 -3.32 -6.36 -5.99
N ALA A 223 -3.53 -5.50 -4.99
CA ALA A 223 -3.14 -5.69 -3.60
C ALA A 223 -4.05 -4.83 -2.70
N TRP A 224 -3.83 -4.91 -1.39
CA TRP A 224 -4.34 -3.98 -0.37
C TRP A 224 -3.52 -4.16 0.91
N HIS A 225 -3.55 -3.17 1.79
CA HIS A 225 -2.95 -3.26 3.11
C HIS A 225 -3.99 -2.98 4.20
N ASP A 226 -3.69 -3.46 5.41
CA ASP A 226 -4.50 -3.23 6.60
C ASP A 226 -3.62 -3.46 7.84
N TYR A 227 -4.20 -3.37 9.03
CA TYR A 227 -3.55 -3.76 10.27
C TYR A 227 -4.37 -4.77 11.07
N THR A 228 -3.70 -5.49 11.96
CA THR A 228 -4.37 -6.36 12.93
C THR A 228 -3.77 -6.20 14.32
N SER A 229 -4.61 -6.16 15.34
CA SER A 229 -4.15 -6.10 16.73
C SER A 229 -3.84 -7.49 17.27
N SER A 230 -2.68 -7.62 17.93
CA SER A 230 -2.19 -8.87 18.49
C SER A 230 -1.57 -8.67 19.87
N SER A 231 -1.06 -9.75 20.48
CA SER A 231 -0.22 -9.66 21.68
C SER A 231 1.10 -8.92 21.47
N TYR A 232 1.49 -8.69 20.22
CA TYR A 232 2.72 -7.97 19.84
C TYR A 232 2.44 -6.51 19.45
N GLY A 233 1.24 -6.01 19.77
CA GLY A 233 0.74 -4.71 19.30
C GLY A 233 0.05 -4.84 17.94
N ASP A 234 -0.17 -3.68 17.31
CA ASP A 234 -0.71 -3.62 15.96
C ASP A 234 0.35 -4.02 14.94
N ILE A 235 -0.09 -4.82 13.97
CA ILE A 235 0.72 -5.39 12.91
C ILE A 235 0.18 -4.89 11.58
N ALA A 236 0.87 -3.93 10.97
CA ALA A 236 0.57 -3.49 9.60
C ALA A 236 1.03 -4.54 8.60
N TYR A 237 0.17 -4.89 7.64
CA TYR A 237 0.46 -5.92 6.65
C TYR A 237 -0.16 -5.62 5.29
N THR A 238 0.48 -6.15 4.26
CA THR A 238 -0.01 -6.10 2.88
C THR A 238 -0.41 -7.50 2.43
N ASN A 239 -1.61 -7.62 1.85
CA ASN A 239 -1.93 -8.75 0.99
C ASN A 239 -1.30 -8.51 -0.38
N MET A 240 -0.23 -9.23 -0.71
CA MET A 240 0.42 -9.18 -2.02
C MET A 240 0.19 -10.49 -2.80
N PRO A 241 -0.85 -10.58 -3.63
CA PRO A 241 -1.02 -11.66 -4.58
C PRO A 241 0.12 -11.76 -5.61
N TYR A 242 0.18 -12.87 -6.33
CA TYR A 242 1.09 -13.04 -7.46
C TYR A 242 0.56 -12.27 -8.69
N VAL A 243 0.79 -10.96 -8.72
CA VAL A 243 0.11 -10.02 -9.64
C VAL A 243 0.24 -10.33 -11.13
N THR A 244 1.29 -11.06 -11.55
CA THR A 244 1.42 -11.51 -12.94
C THR A 244 0.34 -12.52 -13.37
N ASP A 245 -0.38 -13.14 -12.43
CA ASP A 245 -1.54 -13.98 -12.75
C ASP A 245 -2.71 -13.19 -13.36
N LEU A 246 -2.71 -11.85 -13.20
CA LEU A 246 -3.62 -10.92 -13.86
C LEU A 246 -2.95 -10.10 -14.98
N GLY A 247 -1.66 -10.35 -15.22
CA GLY A 247 -0.84 -9.71 -16.26
C GLY A 247 -1.02 -8.19 -16.31
N THR A 248 -1.37 -7.68 -17.49
CA THR A 248 -1.48 -6.24 -17.75
C THR A 248 -2.56 -5.55 -16.91
N SER A 249 -3.53 -6.29 -16.37
CA SER A 249 -4.59 -5.74 -15.49
C SER A 249 -4.00 -5.25 -14.16
N CYS A 250 -2.90 -5.85 -13.71
CA CYS A 250 -2.14 -5.49 -12.51
C CYS A 250 -0.72 -4.99 -12.83
N GLY A 251 -0.57 -4.32 -13.97
CA GLY A 251 0.61 -3.51 -14.24
C GLY A 251 1.75 -4.19 -14.98
N GLU A 252 1.59 -5.43 -15.45
CA GLU A 252 2.55 -6.02 -16.40
C GLU A 252 2.70 -5.09 -17.62
N ASN A 253 3.95 -4.78 -17.97
CA ASN A 253 4.34 -3.90 -19.07
C ASN A 253 3.79 -2.47 -18.99
N PHE A 254 3.50 -1.96 -17.79
CA PHE A 254 2.91 -0.64 -17.64
C PHE A 254 3.87 0.50 -17.96
N VAL A 255 5.15 0.36 -17.59
CA VAL A 255 6.21 1.36 -17.84
C VAL A 255 7.17 0.84 -18.91
N ASN A 256 7.59 -0.41 -18.78
CA ASN A 256 8.59 -1.06 -19.62
C ASN A 256 7.92 -2.03 -20.61
N PRO A 257 8.27 -2.03 -21.90
CA PRO A 257 7.68 -2.96 -22.85
C PRO A 257 8.37 -4.34 -22.83
N GLY A 258 7.61 -5.39 -23.15
CA GLY A 258 8.13 -6.74 -23.37
C GLY A 258 8.70 -7.39 -22.11
N SER A 259 9.68 -8.28 -22.23
CA SER A 259 10.19 -9.02 -21.06
C SER A 259 10.79 -8.15 -19.95
N ALA A 260 11.15 -6.88 -20.25
CA ALA A 260 11.61 -5.93 -19.26
C ALA A 260 10.50 -5.46 -18.32
N GLY A 261 9.24 -5.47 -18.77
CA GLY A 261 8.08 -5.04 -17.99
C GLY A 261 7.27 -6.16 -17.38
N LEU A 262 7.72 -7.41 -17.51
CA LEU A 262 7.02 -8.58 -16.95
C LEU A 262 6.73 -8.42 -15.45
N LEU A 263 7.62 -7.75 -14.71
CA LEU A 263 7.51 -7.54 -13.27
C LEU A 263 7.18 -6.10 -12.88
N ASP A 264 6.84 -5.22 -13.83
CA ASP A 264 6.43 -3.83 -13.55
C ASP A 264 5.29 -3.78 -12.51
N GLY A 265 4.34 -4.71 -12.63
CA GLY A 265 3.24 -4.84 -11.68
C GLY A 265 3.70 -5.10 -10.24
N PHE A 266 4.77 -5.87 -10.04
CA PHE A 266 5.27 -6.13 -8.69
C PHE A 266 5.83 -4.88 -8.02
N SER A 267 6.57 -4.04 -8.74
CA SER A 267 7.11 -2.80 -8.16
C SER A 267 6.07 -1.69 -8.06
N ILE A 268 5.18 -1.56 -9.05
CA ILE A 268 4.11 -0.55 -9.01
C ILE A 268 3.13 -0.84 -7.88
N VAL A 269 2.59 -2.07 -7.84
CA VAL A 269 1.56 -2.45 -6.86
C VAL A 269 2.16 -2.51 -5.46
N ASN A 270 3.32 -3.14 -5.26
CA ASN A 270 3.90 -3.21 -3.91
C ASN A 270 4.48 -1.87 -3.45
N GLY A 271 4.96 -1.04 -4.38
CA GLY A 271 5.36 0.34 -4.10
C GLY A 271 4.20 1.22 -3.68
N HIS A 272 3.02 1.05 -4.27
CA HIS A 272 1.78 1.69 -3.86
C HIS A 272 1.42 1.34 -2.42
N GLU A 273 1.29 0.05 -2.12
CA GLU A 273 0.95 -0.43 -0.77
C GLU A 273 1.99 -0.02 0.27
N TYR A 274 3.27 -0.01 -0.10
CA TYR A 274 4.34 0.50 0.75
C TYR A 274 4.16 1.99 1.06
N ALA A 275 3.90 2.81 0.03
CA ALA A 275 3.73 4.25 0.18
C ALA A 275 2.53 4.59 1.06
N GLU A 276 1.45 3.84 0.92
CA GLU A 276 0.24 4.00 1.71
C GLU A 276 0.45 3.53 3.14
N THR A 277 0.98 2.32 3.35
CA THR A 277 1.29 1.81 4.70
C THR A 277 2.22 2.74 5.48
N VAL A 278 3.18 3.43 4.83
CA VAL A 278 4.04 4.37 5.57
C VAL A 278 3.35 5.69 5.88
N THR A 279 2.31 6.09 5.15
CA THR A 279 1.53 7.32 5.39
C THR A 279 0.20 7.11 6.10
N ASP A 280 -0.25 5.87 6.22
CA ASP A 280 -1.44 5.43 6.93
C ASP A 280 -1.25 3.97 7.41
N GLN A 281 -0.43 3.81 8.44
CA GLN A 281 -0.01 2.49 8.88
C GLN A 281 -1.14 1.66 9.48
N ASN A 282 -2.05 2.32 10.18
CA ASN A 282 -3.26 1.71 10.72
C ASN A 282 -4.47 2.42 10.08
N PRO A 283 -4.90 1.98 8.88
CA PRO A 283 -5.93 2.67 8.16
C PRO A 283 -7.30 2.58 8.85
N PRO A 284 -8.15 3.63 8.73
CA PRO A 284 -7.89 4.94 8.13
C PRO A 284 -7.43 5.98 9.19
N GLY A 285 -6.21 5.83 9.73
CA GLY A 285 -5.69 6.62 10.86
C GLY A 285 -4.66 7.69 10.48
N GLY A 286 -3.98 7.50 9.35
CA GLY A 286 -2.96 8.37 8.78
C GLY A 286 -3.53 9.39 7.81
N TRP A 287 -2.97 9.50 6.61
CA TRP A 287 -3.30 10.60 5.69
C TRP A 287 -4.18 10.15 4.54
N THR A 288 -5.43 10.59 4.55
CA THR A 288 -6.41 10.27 3.50
C THR A 288 -7.09 11.52 2.96
N SER A 289 -7.55 11.49 1.72
CA SER A 289 -8.34 12.54 1.11
C SER A 289 -9.77 12.55 1.67
N LEU A 290 -10.57 13.56 1.32
CA LEU A 290 -11.98 13.63 1.75
C LEU A 290 -12.85 12.52 1.17
N LEU A 291 -12.34 11.78 0.19
CA LEU A 291 -12.96 10.60 -0.41
C LEU A 291 -12.46 9.29 0.23
N GLY A 292 -11.53 9.38 1.18
CA GLY A 292 -10.89 8.24 1.83
C GLY A 292 -9.72 7.67 1.03
N GLN A 293 -9.35 8.26 -0.11
CA GLN A 293 -8.22 7.81 -0.91
C GLN A 293 -6.90 8.12 -0.19
N GLU A 294 -5.96 7.20 -0.26
CA GLU A 294 -4.61 7.40 0.27
C GLU A 294 -3.66 8.00 -0.78
N ASN A 295 -2.38 8.15 -0.44
CA ASN A 295 -1.43 8.79 -1.34
C ASN A 295 -1.15 7.99 -2.63
N GLY A 296 -1.26 6.66 -2.59
CA GLY A 296 -1.10 5.79 -3.75
C GLY A 296 -2.35 5.83 -4.64
N ASP A 297 -3.53 5.73 -4.04
CA ASP A 297 -4.84 5.71 -4.68
C ASP A 297 -5.05 6.90 -5.62
N GLU A 298 -4.74 8.10 -5.14
CA GLU A 298 -4.87 9.36 -5.90
C GLU A 298 -4.06 9.35 -7.20
N CYS A 299 -3.03 8.51 -7.28
CA CYS A 299 -2.07 8.43 -8.39
C CYS A 299 -2.09 7.10 -9.15
N ALA A 300 -3.08 6.25 -8.86
CA ALA A 300 -3.16 4.91 -9.44
C ALA A 300 -3.30 4.93 -10.97
N TRP A 301 -2.42 4.18 -11.64
CA TRP A 301 -2.43 3.91 -13.08
C TRP A 301 -2.36 5.13 -14.01
N ILE A 302 -1.61 6.18 -13.63
CA ILE A 302 -1.32 7.29 -14.53
C ILE A 302 -0.25 6.86 -15.54
N SER A 303 -0.62 6.80 -16.83
CA SER A 303 0.27 6.33 -17.91
C SER A 303 0.96 7.45 -18.69
N SER A 304 0.51 8.70 -18.56
CA SER A 304 1.06 9.84 -19.29
C SER A 304 0.72 11.17 -18.60
N GLY A 305 1.54 12.19 -18.85
CA GLY A 305 1.37 13.52 -18.24
C GLY A 305 1.97 13.63 -16.84
N GLN A 306 1.48 14.59 -16.05
CA GLN A 306 1.89 14.79 -14.67
C GLN A 306 1.63 13.52 -13.85
N GLY A 307 2.60 13.10 -13.04
CA GLY A 307 2.49 11.89 -12.23
C GLY A 307 2.53 10.56 -12.99
N ALA A 308 2.85 10.56 -14.29
CA ALA A 308 2.99 9.30 -15.03
C ALA A 308 3.99 8.36 -14.35
N ALA A 309 3.62 7.08 -14.25
CA ALA A 309 4.51 6.04 -13.76
C ALA A 309 5.80 6.00 -14.60
N ALA A 310 6.93 5.77 -13.94
CA ALA A 310 8.25 5.78 -14.56
C ALA A 310 9.22 4.87 -13.82
N ASN A 311 10.38 4.62 -14.43
CA ASN A 311 11.46 3.93 -13.73
C ASN A 311 12.14 4.87 -12.74
N VAL A 312 12.11 4.52 -11.45
CA VAL A 312 12.87 5.20 -10.40
C VAL A 312 14.24 4.55 -10.29
N SER A 313 15.30 5.34 -10.44
CA SER A 313 16.68 4.86 -10.29
C SER A 313 17.06 4.79 -8.82
N MET A 314 17.46 3.61 -8.37
CA MET A 314 17.91 3.27 -7.02
C MET A 314 19.38 2.84 -7.04
N GLY A 315 19.98 2.64 -5.87
CA GLY A 315 21.39 2.24 -5.75
C GLY A 315 21.73 0.87 -6.37
N ASN A 316 20.74 0.02 -6.62
CA ASN A 316 20.91 -1.34 -7.13
C ASN A 316 20.20 -1.62 -8.47
N GLY A 317 19.66 -0.60 -9.14
CA GLY A 317 18.91 -0.76 -10.38
C GLY A 317 17.84 0.30 -10.57
N ALA A 318 16.92 0.07 -11.50
CA ALA A 318 15.75 0.92 -11.68
C ALA A 318 14.49 0.05 -11.70
N TYR A 319 13.42 0.54 -11.10
CA TYR A 319 12.15 -0.18 -10.93
C TYR A 319 11.00 0.69 -11.41
N ALA A 320 10.00 0.08 -12.06
CA ALA A 320 8.80 0.78 -12.46
C ALA A 320 7.98 1.16 -11.21
N MET A 321 7.81 2.45 -10.96
CA MET A 321 7.01 2.94 -9.83
C MET A 321 5.90 3.83 -10.36
N GLN A 322 4.75 3.83 -9.70
CA GLN A 322 3.80 4.92 -9.86
C GLN A 322 4.23 6.13 -9.01
N SER A 323 3.74 7.30 -9.38
CA SER A 323 3.80 8.47 -8.49
C SER A 323 2.94 8.25 -7.25
N THR A 324 3.19 9.07 -6.24
CA THR A 324 2.38 9.18 -5.03
C THR A 324 1.93 10.62 -4.86
N TRP A 325 0.78 10.82 -4.24
CA TRP A 325 0.23 12.16 -4.03
C TRP A 325 1.13 12.95 -3.10
N SER A 326 1.32 14.23 -3.42
CA SER A 326 2.08 15.17 -2.62
C SER A 326 1.16 16.32 -2.22
N ASN A 327 0.98 16.53 -0.91
CA ASN A 327 0.29 17.71 -0.40
C ASN A 327 1.09 18.99 -0.65
N ASP A 328 2.42 18.91 -0.64
CA ASP A 328 3.33 20.05 -0.86
C ASP A 328 3.18 20.66 -2.26
N THR A 329 2.99 19.83 -3.29
CA THR A 329 2.79 20.26 -4.68
C THR A 329 1.33 20.23 -5.11
N ASN A 330 0.48 19.53 -4.35
CA ASN A 330 -0.92 19.27 -4.67
C ASN A 330 -1.11 18.56 -6.03
N GLU A 331 -0.18 17.65 -6.33
CA GLU A 331 -0.14 16.86 -7.56
C GLU A 331 0.42 15.44 -7.26
N CYS A 332 0.29 14.54 -8.23
CA CYS A 332 0.96 13.25 -8.21
C CYS A 332 2.42 13.40 -8.60
N ASP A 333 3.34 13.08 -7.70
CA ASP A 333 4.79 13.24 -7.90
C ASP A 333 5.51 11.90 -7.88
N ILE A 334 6.36 11.69 -8.90
CA ILE A 334 7.29 10.56 -8.94
C ILE A 334 8.58 10.84 -8.15
N SER A 335 8.78 12.09 -7.75
CA SER A 335 10.00 12.59 -7.10
C SER A 335 9.68 13.83 -6.28
N HIS A 336 10.15 13.87 -5.05
CA HIS A 336 10.01 15.01 -4.13
C HIS A 336 11.27 15.16 -3.28
N ALA A 337 11.53 16.37 -2.77
CA ALA A 337 12.67 16.60 -1.89
C ALA A 337 12.53 15.77 -0.59
N ILE A 338 13.65 15.24 -0.10
CA ILE A 338 13.69 14.54 1.19
C ILE A 338 13.68 15.59 2.31
N LEU A 339 12.73 15.49 3.23
CA LEU A 339 12.55 16.40 4.38
C LEU A 339 13.21 15.87 5.67
#